data_AF-A0A7J6VZ40-F1
#
_entry.id   AF-A0A7J6VZ40-F1
#
_cell.length_a   1.000
_cell.length_b   1.000
_cell.length_c   1.000
_cell.angle_alpha   90.00
_cell.angle_beta   90.00
_cell.angle_gamma   90.00
#
_symmetry.space_group_name_H-M   'P 1'
#
loop_
_entity.id
_entity.type
_entity.pdbx_description
1 polymer ?
#
loop_
_entity_poly.entity_id
_entity_poly.type
_entity_poly.pdbx_seq_one_letter_code
_entity_poly.pdbx_strand_id
1 'polypeptide(L)'
;MDASYSVMINELQDRQSRDKNVIFFNVPESNNDADDISAVNDVLSKIGASVATSQIVRLGKTGPKPRPIKIICNAKSDVGLILKSKNKLRNIPGLNNVHITADWTSSQRSFYNCLRGQLSTRKNNGETNLYIGYVKGVPTILQKN
;
A
#
# COMPACT_ATOMS: atom_id res chain seq x y z
N MET A 1 -12.51 26.48 17.98
CA MET A 1 -11.97 25.87 16.74
C MET A 1 -13.13 25.19 16.04
N ASP A 2 -13.37 25.53 14.79
CA ASP A 2 -14.39 24.87 13.96
C ASP A 2 -14.01 23.39 13.75
N ALA A 3 -15.00 22.50 13.85
CA ALA A 3 -14.83 21.05 13.79
C ALA A 3 -14.13 20.58 12.50
N SER A 4 -14.31 21.32 11.40
CA SER A 4 -13.65 21.07 10.11
C SER A 4 -12.12 21.11 10.21
N TYR A 5 -11.57 22.10 10.93
CA TYR A 5 -10.13 22.24 11.12
C TYR A 5 -9.56 21.09 11.94
N SER A 6 -10.24 20.68 13.00
CA SER A 6 -9.82 19.56 13.84
C SER A 6 -9.72 18.26 13.03
N VAL A 7 -10.71 17.99 12.16
CA VAL A 7 -10.69 16.83 11.26
C VAL A 7 -9.49 16.89 10.30
N MET A 8 -9.22 18.05 9.71
CA MET A 8 -8.08 18.24 8.80
C MET A 8 -6.73 18.04 9.51
N ILE A 9 -6.56 18.58 10.72
CA ILE A 9 -5.34 18.45 11.51
C ILE A 9 -5.11 16.99 11.90
N ASN A 10 -6.14 16.30 12.38
CA ASN A 10 -6.06 14.89 12.74
C ASN A 10 -5.69 14.02 11.53
N GLU A 11 -6.26 14.30 10.37
CA GLU A 11 -5.92 13.60 9.12
C GLU A 11 -4.46 13.84 8.71
N LEU A 12 -3.94 15.06 8.84
CA LEU A 12 -2.54 15.37 8.55
C LEU A 12 -1.59 14.63 9.51
N GLN A 13 -1.90 14.61 10.80
CA GLN A 13 -1.13 13.88 11.80
C GLN A 13 -1.17 12.36 11.56
N ASP A 14 -2.34 11.80 11.24
CA ASP A 14 -2.50 10.38 10.92
C ASP A 14 -1.67 10.00 9.68
N ARG A 15 -1.69 10.82 8.62
CA ARG A 15 -0.84 10.63 7.44
C ARG A 15 0.64 10.63 7.77
N GLN A 16 1.09 11.58 8.59
CA GLN A 16 2.49 11.65 9.01
C GLN A 16 2.88 10.42 9.83
N SER A 17 2.02 9.94 10.71
CA SER A 17 2.29 8.74 11.52
C SER A 17 2.43 7.46 10.68
N ARG A 18 1.86 7.45 9.46
CA ARG A 18 1.84 6.30 8.55
C ARG A 18 2.81 6.40 7.38
N ASP A 19 3.53 7.51 7.21
CA ASP A 19 4.31 7.76 6.00
C ASP A 19 5.56 6.88 5.87
N LYS A 20 5.96 6.21 6.96
CA LYS A 20 7.00 5.17 7.01
C LYS A 20 6.45 3.75 6.93
N ASN A 21 5.14 3.59 6.84
CA ASN A 21 4.50 2.28 6.89
C ASN A 21 4.22 1.72 5.50
N VAL A 22 4.34 0.41 5.35
CA VAL A 22 3.98 -0.34 4.16
C VAL A 22 3.14 -1.55 4.54
N ILE A 23 2.10 -1.83 3.78
CA ILE A 23 1.23 -2.98 4.00
C ILE A 23 1.45 -4.02 2.90
N PHE A 24 1.73 -5.25 3.33
CA PHE A 24 1.89 -6.42 2.49
C PHE A 24 0.65 -7.30 2.64
N PHE A 25 0.05 -7.69 1.52
CA PHE A 25 -1.11 -8.56 1.46
C PHE A 25 -0.74 -9.90 0.85
N ASN A 26 -1.47 -10.94 1.25
CA ASN A 26 -1.33 -12.31 0.76
C ASN A 26 0.06 -12.94 0.99
N VAL A 27 0.79 -12.48 2.00
CA VAL A 27 1.97 -13.21 2.51
C VAL A 27 1.46 -14.40 3.32
N PRO A 28 1.89 -15.64 3.03
CA PRO A 28 1.43 -16.84 3.75
C PRO A 28 1.51 -16.66 5.27
N GLU A 29 0.48 -17.10 6.00
CA GLU A 29 0.45 -16.98 7.46
C GLU A 29 1.56 -17.85 8.07
N SER A 30 2.23 -17.35 9.09
CA SER A 30 3.22 -18.10 9.87
C SER A 30 2.79 -18.14 11.34
N ASN A 31 3.37 -19.08 12.10
CA ASN A 31 3.05 -19.25 13.52
C ASN A 31 3.96 -18.42 14.44
N ASN A 32 4.97 -17.74 13.90
CA ASN A 32 5.92 -16.97 14.68
C ASN A 32 6.38 -15.70 13.93
N ASP A 33 6.80 -14.69 14.68
CA ASP A 33 7.20 -13.41 14.10
C ASP A 33 8.50 -13.52 13.28
N ALA A 34 9.37 -14.50 13.57
CA ALA A 34 10.65 -14.69 12.89
C ALA A 34 10.47 -15.14 11.42
N ASP A 35 9.48 -15.98 11.16
CA ASP A 35 9.10 -16.44 9.83
C ASP A 35 8.52 -15.28 9.02
N ASP A 36 7.72 -14.41 9.65
CA ASP A 36 7.18 -13.20 9.01
C ASP A 36 8.30 -12.21 8.64
N ILE A 37 9.26 -11.98 9.55
CA ILE A 37 10.44 -11.16 9.28
C ILE A 37 11.22 -11.74 8.10
N SER A 38 11.44 -13.05 8.09
CA SER A 38 12.19 -13.75 7.04
C SER A 38 11.47 -13.67 5.68
N ALA A 39 10.15 -13.89 5.65
CA ALA A 39 9.33 -13.80 4.45
C ALA A 39 9.32 -12.38 3.87
N VAL A 40 9.18 -11.36 4.73
CA VAL A 40 9.26 -9.96 4.31
C VAL A 40 10.63 -9.64 3.72
N ASN A 41 11.72 -10.04 4.38
CA ASN A 41 13.08 -9.78 3.91
C ASN A 41 13.37 -10.48 2.57
N ASP A 42 12.89 -11.71 2.39
CA ASP A 42 12.97 -12.42 1.11
C ASP A 42 12.24 -11.67 -0.01
N VAL A 43 11.01 -11.21 0.25
CA VAL A 43 10.25 -10.42 -0.72
C VAL A 43 10.98 -9.11 -1.07
N LEU A 44 11.48 -8.40 -0.06
CA LEU A 44 12.23 -7.13 -0.23
C LEU A 44 13.50 -7.35 -1.06
N SER A 45 14.26 -8.41 -0.76
CA SER A 45 15.44 -8.81 -1.51
C SER A 45 15.12 -9.09 -2.98
N LYS A 46 14.07 -9.90 -3.24
CA LYS A 46 13.66 -10.28 -4.61
C LYS A 46 13.19 -9.10 -5.45
N ILE A 47 12.58 -8.07 -4.86
CA ILE A 47 12.23 -6.84 -5.59
C ILE A 47 13.41 -5.86 -5.70
N GLY A 48 14.55 -6.15 -5.06
CA GLY A 48 15.73 -5.28 -5.03
C GLY A 48 15.54 -4.02 -4.18
N ALA A 49 14.69 -4.11 -3.14
CA ALA A 49 14.50 -3.03 -2.17
C ALA A 49 15.32 -3.36 -0.91
N SER A 50 16.58 -2.94 -0.88
CA SER A 50 17.39 -3.04 0.34
C SER A 50 16.98 -1.91 1.29
N VAL A 51 16.21 -2.25 2.31
CA VAL A 51 15.62 -1.30 3.26
C VAL A 51 15.71 -1.84 4.68
N ALA A 52 15.98 -0.96 5.63
CA ALA A 52 15.98 -1.31 7.04
C ALA A 52 14.58 -1.11 7.65
N THR A 53 14.03 -2.17 8.23
CA THR A 53 12.70 -2.17 8.86
C THR A 53 12.82 -2.12 10.38
N SER A 54 12.08 -1.23 11.03
CA SER A 54 12.06 -1.11 12.49
C SER A 54 11.14 -2.15 13.13
N GLN A 55 9.99 -2.43 12.51
CA GLN A 55 8.96 -3.28 13.08
C GLN A 55 8.15 -3.98 11.99
N ILE A 56 7.80 -5.24 12.21
CA ILE A 56 6.98 -6.06 11.32
C ILE A 56 5.88 -6.71 12.17
N VAL A 57 4.61 -6.48 11.84
CA VAL A 57 3.46 -6.96 12.63
C VAL A 57 2.28 -7.34 11.73
N ARG A 58 1.62 -8.45 12.02
CA ARG A 58 0.35 -8.86 11.37
C ARG A 58 -0.82 -8.00 11.85
N LEU A 59 -1.66 -7.57 10.92
CA LEU A 59 -2.85 -6.76 11.19
C LEU A 59 -4.12 -7.61 11.25
N GLY A 60 -4.95 -7.36 12.27
CA GLY A 60 -6.27 -7.96 12.40
C GLY A 60 -6.28 -9.34 13.08
N LYS A 61 -7.47 -9.97 13.04
CA LYS A 61 -7.72 -11.29 13.63
C LYS A 61 -7.41 -12.40 12.64
N THR A 62 -6.96 -13.54 13.14
CA THR A 62 -6.73 -14.74 12.33
C THR A 62 -8.03 -15.19 11.66
N GLY A 63 -7.90 -15.70 10.45
CA GLY A 63 -9.05 -16.07 9.61
C GLY A 63 -8.64 -16.89 8.40
N PRO A 64 -9.58 -17.16 7.47
CA PRO A 64 -9.33 -18.02 6.32
C PRO A 64 -8.37 -17.41 5.28
N LYS A 65 -8.18 -16.08 5.31
CA LYS A 65 -7.22 -15.37 4.47
C LYS A 65 -6.03 -14.93 5.31
N PRO A 66 -4.80 -15.00 4.77
CA PRO A 66 -3.63 -14.52 5.48
C PRO A 66 -3.79 -13.06 5.89
N ARG A 67 -3.43 -12.74 7.12
CA ARG A 67 -3.51 -11.39 7.66
C ARG A 67 -2.49 -10.48 6.95
N PRO A 68 -2.82 -9.22 6.64
CA PRO A 68 -1.85 -8.29 6.10
C PRO A 68 -0.70 -8.07 7.08
N ILE A 69 0.52 -7.90 6.58
CA ILE A 69 1.68 -7.52 7.39
C ILE A 69 1.88 -6.02 7.25
N LYS A 70 1.95 -5.31 8.36
CA LYS A 70 2.43 -3.93 8.44
C LYS A 70 3.92 -3.94 8.72
N ILE A 71 4.66 -3.19 7.92
CA ILE A 71 6.08 -2.91 8.12
C ILE A 71 6.23 -1.43 8.43
N ILE A 72 7.05 -1.10 9.42
CA ILE A 72 7.50 0.26 9.71
C ILE A 72 8.95 0.38 9.25
N CYS A 73 9.22 1.29 8.31
CA CYS A 73 10.57 1.58 7.83
C CYS A 73 11.24 2.64 8.70
N ASN A 74 12.57 2.67 8.69
CA ASN A 74 13.32 3.72 9.39
C ASN A 74 13.13 5.10 8.72
N ALA A 75 13.07 5.13 7.38
CA ALA A 75 12.90 6.35 6.61
C ALA A 75 11.73 6.29 5.63
N LYS A 76 11.14 7.46 5.36
CA LYS A 76 10.08 7.61 4.35
C LYS A 76 10.57 7.33 2.93
N SER A 77 11.85 7.57 2.66
CA SER A 77 12.48 7.24 1.36
C SER A 77 12.38 5.75 1.04
N ASP A 78 12.49 4.90 2.06
CA ASP A 78 12.50 3.44 1.94
C ASP A 78 11.14 2.94 1.47
N VAL A 79 10.06 3.52 2.01
CA VAL A 79 8.69 3.30 1.52
C VAL A 79 8.60 3.60 0.03
N GLY A 80 9.17 4.73 -0.41
CA GLY A 80 9.22 5.09 -1.82
C GLY A 80 9.97 4.06 -2.68
N LEU A 81 11.09 3.53 -2.21
CA LEU A 81 11.88 2.50 -2.90
C LEU A 81 11.10 1.19 -3.04
N ILE A 82 10.45 0.74 -1.96
CA ILE A 82 9.59 -0.45 -1.97
C ILE A 82 8.44 -0.27 -2.97
N LEU A 83 7.73 0.87 -2.91
CA LEU A 83 6.55 1.11 -3.74
C LEU A 83 6.88 1.27 -5.23
N LYS A 84 8.09 1.77 -5.57
CA LYS A 84 8.59 1.79 -6.95
C LYS A 84 8.91 0.39 -7.46
N SER A 85 9.46 -0.47 -6.60
CA SER A 85 9.95 -1.80 -6.97
C SER A 85 8.86 -2.87 -6.97
N LYS A 86 7.73 -2.65 -6.29
CA LYS A 86 6.66 -3.65 -6.11
C LYS A 86 6.09 -4.24 -7.40
N ASN A 87 6.17 -3.55 -8.53
CA ASN A 87 5.66 -4.07 -9.80
C ASN A 87 6.43 -5.32 -10.26
N LYS A 88 7.67 -5.50 -9.79
CA LYS A 88 8.48 -6.69 -10.06
C LYS A 88 7.86 -7.97 -9.48
N LEU A 89 7.05 -7.88 -8.42
CA LEU A 89 6.36 -9.03 -7.81
C LEU A 89 5.55 -9.85 -8.81
N ARG A 90 4.95 -9.17 -9.80
CA ARG A 90 4.12 -9.82 -10.83
C ARG A 90 4.91 -10.82 -11.68
N ASN A 91 6.21 -10.60 -11.81
CA ASN A 91 7.09 -11.40 -12.66
C ASN A 91 7.89 -12.44 -11.86
N ILE A 92 7.76 -12.47 -10.53
CA ILE A 92 8.50 -13.40 -9.67
C ILE A 92 7.60 -14.60 -9.35
N PRO A 93 7.98 -15.83 -9.76
CA PRO A 93 7.22 -17.03 -9.43
C PRO A 93 6.99 -17.18 -7.92
N GLY A 94 5.76 -17.49 -7.53
CA GLY A 94 5.35 -17.63 -6.12
C GLY A 94 5.04 -16.32 -5.38
N LEU A 95 5.39 -15.16 -5.94
CA LEU A 95 5.10 -13.84 -5.35
C LEU A 95 4.10 -13.00 -6.16
N ASN A 96 3.59 -13.53 -7.26
CA ASN A 96 2.63 -12.88 -8.14
C ASN A 96 1.30 -12.49 -7.44
N ASN A 97 0.92 -13.23 -6.38
CA ASN A 97 -0.28 -12.93 -5.58
C ASN A 97 -0.02 -11.96 -4.42
N VAL A 98 1.25 -11.66 -4.10
CA VAL A 98 1.61 -10.71 -3.06
C VAL A 98 1.37 -9.29 -3.57
N HIS A 99 0.74 -8.46 -2.73
CA HIS A 99 0.47 -7.08 -3.07
C HIS A 99 1.02 -6.14 -2.00
N ILE A 100 1.67 -5.08 -2.45
CA ILE A 100 2.25 -4.06 -1.57
C ILE A 100 1.57 -2.72 -1.80
N THR A 101 1.15 -2.08 -0.72
CA THR A 101 0.58 -0.73 -0.73
C THR A 101 1.19 0.14 0.35
N ALA A 102 1.09 1.46 0.18
CA ALA A 102 1.30 2.37 1.30
C ALA A 102 0.21 2.15 2.36
N ASP A 103 0.50 2.52 3.60
CA ASP A 103 -0.49 2.53 4.68
C ASP A 103 -1.34 3.80 4.60
N TRP A 104 -2.48 3.69 3.91
CA TRP A 104 -3.40 4.81 3.73
C TRP A 104 -4.31 5.02 4.94
N THR A 105 -4.62 6.29 5.22
CA THR A 105 -5.69 6.68 6.14
C THR A 105 -7.06 6.22 5.61
N SER A 106 -8.06 6.23 6.49
CA SER A 106 -9.44 5.88 6.11
C SER A 106 -9.98 6.82 5.03
N SER A 107 -9.67 8.12 5.11
CA SER A 107 -10.11 9.10 4.12
C SER A 107 -9.40 8.89 2.76
N GLN A 108 -8.09 8.62 2.76
CA GLN A 108 -7.34 8.28 1.55
C GLN A 108 -7.88 7.02 0.87
N ARG A 109 -8.17 5.98 1.66
CA ARG A 109 -8.75 4.73 1.17
C ARG A 109 -10.13 4.95 0.56
N SER A 110 -10.98 5.72 1.23
CA SER A 110 -12.32 6.08 0.74
C SER A 110 -12.24 6.83 -0.58
N PHE A 111 -11.39 7.86 -0.65
CA PHE A 111 -11.15 8.63 -1.87
C PHE A 111 -10.65 7.75 -3.03
N TYR A 112 -9.69 6.88 -2.76
CA TYR A 112 -9.14 5.97 -3.77
C TYR A 112 -10.17 4.94 -4.26
N ASN A 113 -11.03 4.45 -3.37
CA ASN A 113 -12.13 3.55 -3.75
C ASN A 113 -13.19 4.27 -4.60
N CYS A 114 -13.51 5.52 -4.26
CA CYS A 114 -14.39 6.35 -5.08
C CYS A 114 -13.81 6.54 -6.50
N LEU A 115 -12.51 6.86 -6.61
CA LEU A 115 -11.82 6.95 -7.91
C LEU A 115 -11.85 5.64 -8.69
N ARG A 116 -11.67 4.49 -8.02
CA ARG A 116 -11.80 3.18 -8.68
C ARG A 116 -13.21 2.93 -9.20
N GLY A 117 -14.23 3.28 -8.43
CA GLY A 117 -15.63 3.19 -8.85
C GLY A 117 -15.89 4.03 -10.10
N GLN A 118 -15.49 5.31 -10.07
CA GLN A 118 -15.60 6.21 -11.22
C GLN A 118 -14.85 5.68 -12.44
N LEU A 119 -13.62 5.19 -12.26
CA LEU A 119 -12.85 4.59 -13.35
C LEU A 119 -13.59 3.40 -13.98
N SER A 120 -14.18 2.53 -13.14
CA SER A 120 -14.95 1.39 -13.63
C SER A 120 -16.20 1.83 -14.40
N THR A 121 -16.95 2.81 -13.89
CA THR A 121 -18.13 3.35 -14.58
C THR A 121 -17.75 3.92 -15.94
N ARG A 122 -16.68 4.73 -16.02
CA ARG A 122 -16.22 5.33 -17.28
C ARG A 122 -15.79 4.27 -18.30
N LYS A 123 -15.07 3.23 -17.86
CA LYS A 123 -14.71 2.10 -18.72
C LYS A 123 -15.93 1.34 -19.22
N ASN A 124 -16.93 1.12 -18.37
CA ASN A 124 -18.18 0.46 -18.75
C ASN A 124 -19.00 1.30 -19.74
N ASN A 125 -18.86 2.63 -19.70
CA ASN A 125 -19.48 3.56 -20.65
C ASN A 125 -18.73 3.66 -22.00
N GLY A 126 -17.69 2.85 -22.21
CA GLY A 126 -16.94 2.79 -23.48
C GLY A 126 -15.70 3.67 -23.54
N GLU A 127 -15.34 4.39 -22.47
CA GLU A 127 -14.09 5.15 -22.44
C GLU A 127 -12.88 4.21 -22.34
N THR A 128 -11.96 4.32 -23.30
CA THR A 128 -10.74 3.49 -23.37
C THR A 128 -9.53 4.22 -22.81
N ASN A 129 -8.45 3.48 -22.56
CA ASN A 129 -7.15 4.01 -22.14
C ASN A 129 -7.13 4.80 -20.81
N LEU A 130 -8.17 4.67 -19.98
CA LEU A 130 -8.21 5.28 -18.65
C LEU A 130 -7.42 4.48 -17.60
N TYR A 131 -6.66 5.20 -16.76
CA TYR A 131 -5.94 4.65 -15.62
C TYR A 131 -5.90 5.65 -14.45
N ILE A 132 -5.67 5.16 -13.23
CA ILE A 132 -5.39 6.06 -12.09
C ILE A 132 -3.89 6.35 -12.10
N GLY A 133 -3.54 7.61 -12.32
CA GLY A 133 -2.19 8.15 -12.15
C GLY A 133 -2.12 9.08 -10.96
N TYR A 134 -0.97 9.74 -10.78
CA TYR A 134 -0.77 10.73 -9.72
C TYR A 134 -0.31 12.06 -10.31
N VAL A 135 -1.04 13.14 -10.03
CA VAL A 135 -0.69 14.51 -10.44
C VAL A 135 -0.37 15.30 -9.17
N LYS A 136 0.87 15.79 -9.04
CA LYS A 136 1.36 16.46 -7.80
C LYS A 136 1.09 15.65 -6.53
N GLY A 137 1.21 14.32 -6.61
CA GLY A 137 0.97 13.40 -5.49
C GLY A 137 -0.50 13.07 -5.21
N VAL A 138 -1.45 13.63 -5.96
CA VAL A 138 -2.89 13.36 -5.82
C VAL A 138 -3.32 12.30 -6.84
N PRO A 139 -3.99 11.21 -6.43
CA PRO A 139 -4.48 10.22 -7.38
C PRO A 139 -5.60 10.81 -8.25
N THR A 140 -5.53 10.58 -9.56
CA THR A 140 -6.45 11.17 -10.55
C THR A 140 -6.63 10.21 -11.71
N ILE A 141 -7.84 10.16 -12.28
CA ILE A 141 -8.11 9.39 -13.50
C ILE A 141 -7.52 10.16 -14.69
N LEU A 142 -6.56 9.53 -15.36
CA LEU A 142 -5.88 10.04 -16.54
C LEU A 142 -6.19 9.15 -17.75
N GLN A 143 -6.03 9.70 -18.94
CA GLN A 143 -6.15 8.97 -20.20
C GLN A 143 -4.76 8.83 -20.82
N LYS A 144 -4.43 7.62 -21.27
CA LYS A 144 -3.20 7.37 -22.01
C LYS A 144 -3.43 7.80 -23.47
N ASN A 145 -2.61 8.75 -23.93
CA ASN A 145 -2.51 9.13 -25.34
C ASN A 145 -1.98 7.96 -26.17
#